data_AF-A0AA88GPW3-F1
#
_entry.id   AF-A0AA88GPW3-F1
#
_cell.length_a   1.000
_cell.length_b   1.000
_cell.length_c   1.000
_cell.angle_alpha   90.00
_cell.angle_beta   90.00
_cell.angle_gamma   90.00
#
_symmetry.space_group_name_H-M   'P 1'
#
loop_
_entity.id
_entity.type
_entity.pdbx_description
1 polymer ?
#
loop_
_entity_poly.entity_id
_entity_poly.type
_entity_poly.pdbx_seq_one_letter_code
_entity_poly.pdbx_strand_id
1 'polypeptide(L)'
;MTCFGQQHALTCGLTNQLFELITCMALSVKVGAKKFILPSICTDGNWGLCYCSKSDRYSKLFDMERLKKVAMERFGMSVMEYEEELLKDSSEELFAHLDQTETQKPLAHAADIIHKKALEKPNFLNHQVLNLGYVWGRWRGLSVEEDMLYVLFFDLFVPSNIPRKIMDDWKFKTEVDSTGPLIAIHNQIHTAKQHPDVYPGCQRTTNTDFFSVYLNEFQFKDKDYRILMTGAGFELQSADGLKLSELSTNHKIHVYPQFDIMRTTANHQFHNSLYAFWLSVEADYFIATTCESQFLSYIFAIRKLLGKPSCSVADISKTYYPDSYPEKYLHNANGDVAYRFPHPYRGTYYTVEKCKFPLAL
;
A
#
# COMPACT_ATOMS: atom_id res chain seq x y z
N MET A 1 19.81 -6.76 12.19
CA MET A 1 19.75 -6.12 10.86
C MET A 1 18.71 -5.03 10.86
N THR A 2 18.89 -4.04 10.00
CA THR A 2 18.00 -2.88 9.81
C THR A 2 18.13 -2.33 8.38
N CYS A 3 17.19 -1.47 7.97
CA CYS A 3 17.27 -0.67 6.75
C CYS A 3 16.99 0.79 7.14
N PHE A 4 18.03 1.57 7.40
CA PHE A 4 17.93 3.01 7.64
C PHE A 4 18.32 3.78 6.37
N GLY A 5 17.61 4.87 6.07
CA GLY A 5 18.17 5.94 5.24
C GLY A 5 18.91 6.98 6.09
N GLN A 6 19.46 8.00 5.44
CA GLN A 6 20.20 9.12 6.08
C GLN A 6 19.44 9.88 7.17
N GLN A 7 18.11 9.76 7.25
CA GLN A 7 17.28 10.41 8.27
C GLN A 7 16.70 9.44 9.32
N HIS A 8 17.19 8.19 9.38
CA HIS A 8 16.72 7.14 10.31
C HIS A 8 15.20 6.86 10.27
N ALA A 9 14.54 7.29 9.19
CA ALA A 9 13.13 7.08 8.92
C ALA A 9 12.95 6.64 7.47
N LEU A 10 11.89 5.87 7.23
CA LEU A 10 11.45 5.53 5.88
C LEU A 10 10.74 6.77 5.32
N THR A 11 11.24 7.31 4.22
CA THR A 11 11.01 8.72 3.91
C THR A 11 9.73 8.98 3.12
N CYS A 12 9.11 7.95 2.53
CA CYS A 12 8.00 8.09 1.57
C CYS A 12 6.60 7.85 2.24
N GLY A 13 5.51 7.83 1.46
CA GLY A 13 4.15 7.58 2.00
C GLY A 13 4.01 6.20 2.68
N LEU A 14 3.03 6.02 3.57
CA LEU A 14 2.86 4.84 4.44
C LEU A 14 3.07 3.49 3.71
N THR A 15 2.44 3.28 2.56
CA THR A 15 2.54 2.00 1.85
C THR A 15 3.92 1.74 1.27
N ASN A 16 4.66 2.79 0.92
CA ASN A 16 6.05 2.67 0.51
C ASN A 16 6.92 2.34 1.71
N GLN A 17 6.68 2.98 2.87
CA GLN A 17 7.40 2.65 4.12
C GLN A 17 7.17 1.19 4.53
N LEU A 18 5.91 0.74 4.58
CA LEU A 18 5.61 -0.66 4.89
C LEU A 18 6.24 -1.61 3.88
N PHE A 19 6.27 -1.25 2.58
CA PHE A 19 6.89 -2.08 1.57
C PHE A 19 8.42 -2.17 1.69
N GLU A 20 9.08 -1.05 1.95
CA GLU A 20 10.53 -1.00 2.22
C GLU A 20 10.87 -1.85 3.43
N LEU A 21 10.09 -1.69 4.51
CA LEU A 21 10.26 -2.45 5.73
C LEU A 21 10.05 -3.95 5.50
N ILE A 22 8.99 -4.34 4.81
CA ILE A 22 8.68 -5.75 4.54
C ILE A 22 9.72 -6.37 3.61
N THR A 23 10.19 -5.63 2.61
CA THR A 23 11.32 -6.05 1.78
C THR A 23 12.55 -6.27 2.65
N CYS A 24 12.86 -5.36 3.56
CA CYS A 24 13.97 -5.48 4.49
C CYS A 24 13.85 -6.72 5.42
N MET A 25 12.65 -6.99 5.93
CA MET A 25 12.38 -8.16 6.77
C MET A 25 12.53 -9.46 5.95
N ALA A 26 12.03 -9.49 4.71
CA ALA A 26 12.18 -10.63 3.81
C ALA A 26 13.65 -10.90 3.48
N LEU A 27 14.42 -9.87 3.18
CA LEU A 27 15.87 -9.96 2.99
C LEU A 27 16.56 -10.48 4.25
N SER A 28 16.18 -9.96 5.42
CA SER A 28 16.74 -10.37 6.71
C SER A 28 16.50 -11.86 6.97
N VAL A 29 15.31 -12.39 6.65
CA VAL A 29 15.06 -13.84 6.71
C VAL A 29 15.95 -14.59 5.71
N LYS A 30 16.05 -14.11 4.47
CA LYS A 30 16.85 -14.77 3.41
C LYS A 30 18.33 -14.87 3.74
N VAL A 31 18.91 -13.84 4.37
CA VAL A 31 20.30 -13.86 4.83
C VAL A 31 20.48 -14.55 6.19
N GLY A 32 19.41 -15.09 6.78
CA GLY A 32 19.47 -15.87 8.03
C GLY A 32 19.55 -15.03 9.31
N ALA A 33 19.22 -13.74 9.26
CA ALA A 33 19.25 -12.87 10.43
C ALA A 33 18.18 -13.24 11.46
N LYS A 34 18.59 -13.34 12.72
CA LYS A 34 17.72 -13.68 13.85
C LYS A 34 17.12 -12.47 14.57
N LYS A 35 17.68 -11.29 14.34
CA LYS A 35 17.25 -10.03 14.97
C LYS A 35 17.02 -8.96 13.92
N PHE A 36 15.87 -8.32 13.99
CA PHE A 36 15.45 -7.22 13.14
C PHE A 36 15.11 -6.00 13.99
N ILE A 37 15.66 -4.85 13.62
CA ILE A 37 15.37 -3.57 14.28
C ILE A 37 14.44 -2.79 13.35
N LEU A 38 13.22 -2.52 13.81
CA LEU A 38 12.26 -1.68 13.10
C LEU A 38 12.76 -0.24 13.12
N PRO A 39 12.87 0.43 11.96
CA PRO A 39 13.15 1.86 11.92
C PRO A 39 11.95 2.65 12.46
N SER A 40 12.13 3.95 12.69
CA SER A 40 11.01 4.84 12.98
C SER A 40 10.12 5.02 11.73
N ILE A 41 8.82 5.23 11.96
CA ILE A 41 7.85 5.47 10.88
C ILE A 41 7.70 6.98 10.66
N CYS A 42 7.77 7.43 9.41
CA CYS A 42 7.56 8.83 9.09
C CYS A 42 6.08 9.20 9.12
N THR A 43 5.73 10.26 9.87
CA THR A 43 4.33 10.68 10.07
C THR A 43 4.00 12.07 9.55
N ASP A 44 4.92 12.77 8.88
CA ASP A 44 4.70 14.17 8.43
C ASP A 44 3.57 14.39 7.42
N GLY A 45 3.10 13.33 6.77
CA GLY A 45 2.01 13.42 5.79
C GLY A 45 2.38 14.17 4.50
N ASN A 46 3.65 14.47 4.24
CA ASN A 46 4.05 15.14 3.01
C ASN A 46 3.84 14.24 1.77
N TRP A 47 3.10 14.77 0.79
CA TRP A 47 2.80 14.12 -0.50
C TRP A 47 4.00 14.04 -1.43
N GLY A 48 4.97 14.93 -1.23
CA GLY A 48 6.20 15.01 -2.00
C GLY A 48 7.20 13.98 -1.51
N LEU A 49 7.60 13.10 -2.43
CA LEU A 49 8.83 12.31 -2.46
C LEU A 49 9.68 12.39 -1.18
N CYS A 50 9.64 11.30 -0.42
CA CYS A 50 10.76 10.78 0.34
C CYS A 50 11.51 11.81 1.23
N TYR A 51 10.78 12.55 2.08
CA TYR A 51 11.33 13.46 3.11
C TYR A 51 10.57 13.34 4.44
N CYS A 52 11.30 13.32 5.57
CA CYS A 52 10.72 13.19 6.91
C CYS A 52 11.29 14.22 7.92
N SER A 53 10.43 15.07 8.47
CA SER A 53 10.68 15.98 9.60
C SER A 53 10.16 15.48 10.97
N LYS A 54 9.27 14.49 11.02
CA LYS A 54 8.68 13.89 12.22
C LYS A 54 8.53 12.39 12.02
N SER A 55 9.07 11.64 12.96
CA SER A 55 8.92 10.20 13.00
C SER A 55 8.30 9.75 14.32
N ASP A 56 7.63 8.60 14.28
CA ASP A 56 7.01 7.96 15.41
C ASP A 56 7.49 6.51 15.53
N ARG A 57 7.13 5.87 16.64
CA ARG A 57 7.34 4.44 16.87
C ARG A 57 6.21 3.62 16.24
N TYR A 58 6.53 2.43 15.75
CA TYR A 58 5.55 1.49 15.21
C TYR A 58 4.52 1.07 16.27
N SER A 59 4.91 1.00 17.55
CA SER A 59 4.02 0.70 18.69
C SER A 59 2.86 1.68 18.86
N LYS A 60 2.94 2.90 18.32
CA LYS A 60 1.81 3.83 18.34
C LYS A 60 0.68 3.42 17.38
N LEU A 61 1.01 2.67 16.32
CA LEU A 61 0.12 2.39 15.20
C LEU A 61 -0.22 0.90 15.06
N PHE A 62 0.68 0.02 15.49
CA PHE A 62 0.60 -1.41 15.26
C PHE A 62 0.71 -2.20 16.56
N ASP A 63 0.07 -3.36 16.59
CA ASP A 63 0.16 -4.31 17.71
C ASP A 63 1.54 -4.96 17.74
N MET A 64 2.47 -4.31 18.46
CA MET A 64 3.86 -4.76 18.55
C MET A 64 4.03 -6.08 19.30
N GLU A 65 3.16 -6.42 20.24
CA GLU A 65 3.25 -7.68 20.95
C GLU A 65 2.86 -8.84 20.03
N ARG A 66 1.79 -8.68 19.25
CA ARG A 66 1.44 -9.63 18.19
C ARG A 66 2.55 -9.71 17.14
N LEU A 67 3.06 -8.58 16.67
CA LEU A 67 4.11 -8.55 15.67
C LEU A 67 5.33 -9.37 16.11
N LYS A 68 5.87 -9.11 17.31
CA LYS A 68 7.03 -9.84 17.86
C LYS A 68 6.77 -11.33 17.95
N LYS A 69 5.61 -11.71 18.49
CA LYS A 69 5.20 -13.11 18.66
C LYS A 69 5.13 -13.82 17.30
N VAL A 70 4.37 -13.28 16.37
CA VAL A 70 4.13 -13.91 15.06
C VAL A 70 5.41 -13.92 14.21
N ALA A 71 6.24 -12.88 14.29
CA ALA A 71 7.52 -12.85 13.59
C ALA A 71 8.48 -13.95 14.09
N MET A 72 8.53 -14.17 15.41
CA MET A 72 9.31 -15.26 15.99
C MET A 72 8.75 -16.64 15.60
N GLU A 73 7.45 -16.84 15.74
CA GLU A 73 6.79 -18.12 15.45
C GLU A 73 6.91 -18.52 13.97
N ARG A 74 6.71 -17.58 13.04
CA ARG A 74 6.69 -17.89 11.60
C ARG A 74 8.06 -17.82 10.93
N PHE A 75 8.94 -16.95 11.41
CA PHE A 75 10.20 -16.64 10.72
C PHE A 75 11.45 -16.84 11.58
N GLY A 76 11.30 -17.20 12.87
CA GLY A 76 12.43 -17.31 13.80
C GLY A 76 13.17 -15.99 13.98
N MET A 77 12.46 -14.88 13.85
CA MET A 77 13.00 -13.52 13.86
C MET A 77 12.52 -12.76 15.10
N SER A 78 13.45 -12.33 15.94
CA SER A 78 13.19 -11.38 17.01
C SER A 78 13.08 -9.98 16.43
N VAL A 79 11.99 -9.29 16.71
CA VAL A 79 11.78 -7.90 16.26
C VAL A 79 11.84 -6.97 17.45
N MET A 80 12.51 -5.83 17.30
CA MET A 80 12.57 -4.77 18.30
C MET A 80 12.42 -3.40 17.64
N GLU A 81 11.87 -2.44 18.37
CA GLU A 81 11.82 -1.06 17.88
C GLU A 81 13.18 -0.38 18.01
N TYR A 82 13.38 0.61 17.15
CA TYR A 82 14.54 1.49 17.18
C TYR A 82 14.67 2.26 18.51
N GLU A 83 15.89 2.32 19.02
CA GLU A 83 16.35 3.17 20.12
C GLU A 83 17.70 3.78 19.74
N GLU A 84 17.95 5.06 20.05
CA GLU A 84 19.15 5.80 19.61
C GLU A 84 20.46 5.12 20.01
N GLU A 85 20.49 4.43 21.16
CA GLU A 85 21.68 3.73 21.64
C GLU A 85 22.10 2.58 20.73
N LEU A 86 21.17 1.95 20.00
CA LEU A 86 21.44 0.85 19.07
C LEU A 86 22.19 1.30 17.80
N LEU A 87 22.27 2.62 17.54
CA LEU A 87 22.97 3.16 16.36
C LEU A 87 24.48 3.24 16.51
N LYS A 88 24.98 3.40 17.74
CA LYS A 88 26.41 3.60 18.00
C LYS A 88 27.25 2.45 17.43
N ASP A 89 26.66 1.26 17.36
CA ASP A 89 27.31 0.03 16.90
C ASP A 89 26.80 -0.43 15.51
N SER A 90 26.08 0.43 14.79
CA SER A 90 25.57 0.13 13.45
C SER A 90 26.61 0.36 12.37
N SER A 91 26.59 -0.50 11.34
CA SER A 91 27.39 -0.30 10.15
C SER A 91 26.88 0.90 9.34
N GLU A 92 27.74 1.46 8.49
CA GLU A 92 27.27 2.29 7.39
C GLU A 92 26.27 1.52 6.50
N GLU A 93 25.46 2.26 5.73
CA GLU A 93 24.51 1.70 4.78
C GLU A 93 25.23 0.79 3.78
N LEU A 94 24.80 -0.47 3.63
CA LEU A 94 25.36 -1.36 2.61
C LEU A 94 25.04 -0.83 1.21
N PHE A 95 23.79 -0.44 0.97
CA PHE A 95 23.29 0.14 -0.27
C PHE A 95 22.89 1.61 -0.05
N ALA A 96 23.62 2.53 -0.68
CA ALA A 96 23.28 3.95 -0.63
C ALA A 96 22.00 4.25 -1.43
N HIS A 97 21.27 5.30 -1.07
CA HIS A 97 20.05 5.73 -1.77
C HIS A 97 20.26 5.94 -3.28
N LEU A 98 21.41 6.48 -3.70
CA LEU A 98 21.70 6.78 -5.11
C LEU A 98 22.29 5.61 -5.89
N ASP A 99 22.54 4.48 -5.24
CA ASP A 99 23.12 3.31 -5.89
C ASP A 99 22.07 2.61 -6.78
N GLN A 100 21.91 3.06 -8.02
CA GLN A 100 21.02 2.42 -9.02
C GLN A 100 21.72 1.29 -9.79
N THR A 101 22.88 0.80 -9.34
CA THR A 101 23.73 -0.08 -10.14
C THR A 101 23.17 -1.49 -10.37
N GLU A 102 22.09 -1.86 -9.67
CA GLU A 102 21.36 -3.11 -9.92
C GLU A 102 19.88 -2.85 -10.16
N THR A 103 19.43 -3.13 -11.38
CA THR A 103 18.01 -3.23 -11.77
C THR A 103 17.30 -4.29 -10.93
N GLN A 104 15.96 -4.19 -10.83
CA GLN A 104 15.09 -5.14 -10.12
C GLN A 104 15.52 -6.61 -10.31
N LYS A 105 15.92 -7.29 -9.22
CA LYS A 105 16.32 -8.70 -9.19
C LYS A 105 15.29 -9.59 -8.47
N PRO A 106 15.24 -10.90 -8.75
CA PRO A 106 14.51 -11.86 -7.91
C PRO A 106 14.97 -11.79 -6.44
N LEU A 107 14.04 -11.87 -5.49
CA LEU A 107 14.35 -11.93 -4.06
C LEU A 107 15.27 -13.12 -3.73
N ALA A 108 15.12 -14.25 -4.42
CA ALA A 108 15.99 -15.42 -4.30
C ALA A 108 17.48 -15.13 -4.47
N HIS A 109 17.85 -14.13 -5.27
CA HIS A 109 19.25 -13.78 -5.54
C HIS A 109 19.82 -12.77 -4.54
N ALA A 110 18.97 -12.21 -3.67
CA ALA A 110 19.35 -11.08 -2.85
C ALA A 110 20.44 -11.43 -1.82
N ALA A 111 20.40 -12.66 -1.26
CA ALA A 111 21.39 -13.09 -0.27
C ALA A 111 22.82 -13.09 -0.83
N ASP A 112 23.00 -13.59 -2.06
CA ASP A 112 24.30 -13.65 -2.72
C ASP A 112 24.83 -12.24 -3.04
N ILE A 113 23.96 -11.35 -3.53
CA ILE A 113 24.31 -9.95 -3.82
C ILE A 113 24.69 -9.22 -2.54
N ILE A 114 23.89 -9.36 -1.47
CA ILE A 114 24.18 -8.78 -0.15
C ILE A 114 25.52 -9.28 0.37
N HIS A 115 25.78 -10.59 0.30
CA HIS A 115 27.03 -11.18 0.76
C HIS A 115 28.22 -10.63 -0.03
N LYS A 116 28.15 -10.61 -1.36
CA LYS A 116 29.19 -10.06 -2.22
C LYS A 116 29.49 -8.60 -1.89
N LYS A 117 28.46 -7.77 -1.77
CA LYS A 117 28.59 -6.34 -1.42
C LYS A 117 29.15 -6.13 -0.03
N ALA A 118 28.77 -6.97 0.93
CA ALA A 118 29.29 -6.91 2.28
C ALA A 118 30.80 -7.21 2.34
N LEU A 119 31.30 -8.11 1.49
CA LEU A 119 32.73 -8.41 1.38
C LEU A 119 33.53 -7.27 0.71
N GLU A 120 32.90 -6.49 -0.16
CA GLU A 120 33.51 -5.30 -0.78
C GLU A 120 33.68 -4.15 0.23
N LYS A 121 32.92 -4.13 1.34
CA LYS A 121 32.97 -3.09 2.37
C LYS A 121 33.82 -3.52 3.57
N PRO A 122 34.97 -2.86 3.84
CA PRO A 122 35.80 -3.18 4.99
C PRO A 122 35.01 -3.16 6.30
N ASN A 123 35.19 -4.19 7.13
CA ASN A 123 34.59 -4.34 8.46
C ASN A 123 33.06 -4.41 8.55
N PHE A 124 32.30 -4.34 7.43
CA PHE A 124 30.83 -4.33 7.47
C PHE A 124 30.26 -5.48 8.31
N LEU A 125 30.73 -6.71 8.07
CA LEU A 125 30.27 -7.92 8.75
C LEU A 125 30.69 -8.00 10.24
N ASN A 126 31.58 -7.13 10.70
CA ASN A 126 32.06 -7.09 12.09
C ASN A 126 31.18 -6.20 12.99
N HIS A 127 30.25 -5.43 12.43
CA HIS A 127 29.34 -4.60 13.21
C HIS A 127 28.25 -5.42 13.90
N GLN A 128 27.85 -4.99 15.10
CA GLN A 128 26.77 -5.61 15.85
C GLN A 128 25.42 -5.44 15.15
N VAL A 129 25.21 -4.30 14.49
CA VAL A 129 24.00 -4.01 13.71
C VAL A 129 24.37 -3.77 12.26
N LEU A 130 24.08 -4.75 11.39
CA LEU A 130 24.24 -4.59 9.95
C LEU A 130 23.09 -3.77 9.38
N ASN A 131 23.41 -2.64 8.74
CA ASN A 131 22.48 -1.74 8.07
C ASN A 131 22.51 -1.95 6.56
N LEU A 132 21.41 -2.43 5.98
CA LEU A 132 21.32 -2.63 4.54
C LEU A 132 21.18 -1.30 3.77
N GLY A 133 20.73 -0.22 4.40
CA GLY A 133 20.46 1.02 3.69
C GLY A 133 19.17 0.98 2.86
N TYR A 134 19.19 1.63 1.70
CA TYR A 134 18.04 1.74 0.80
C TYR A 134 17.86 0.46 -0.03
N VAL A 135 16.84 -0.33 0.31
CA VAL A 135 16.50 -1.60 -0.36
C VAL A 135 15.27 -1.51 -1.27
N TRP A 136 14.62 -0.35 -1.32
CA TRP A 136 13.41 -0.15 -2.13
C TRP A 136 13.68 -0.37 -3.62
N GLY A 137 12.77 -1.06 -4.31
CA GLY A 137 12.80 -1.24 -5.76
C GLY A 137 13.96 -2.10 -6.28
N ARG A 138 14.81 -2.67 -5.42
CA ARG A 138 15.95 -3.51 -5.81
C ARG A 138 15.59 -4.98 -6.00
N TRP A 139 14.76 -5.53 -5.10
CA TRP A 139 14.37 -6.94 -5.15
C TRP A 139 12.86 -7.10 -5.17
N ARG A 140 12.41 -8.11 -5.91
CA ARG A 140 11.00 -8.40 -6.14
C ARG A 140 10.75 -9.90 -5.98
N GLY A 141 9.62 -10.25 -5.36
CA GLY A 141 9.06 -11.59 -5.47
C GLY A 141 8.69 -11.90 -6.92
N LEU A 142 9.29 -12.93 -7.48
CA LEU A 142 9.00 -13.40 -8.85
C LEU A 142 8.28 -14.76 -8.86
N SER A 143 8.24 -15.43 -7.70
CA SER A 143 7.54 -16.70 -7.46
C SER A 143 6.32 -16.52 -6.54
N VAL A 144 5.40 -17.50 -6.54
CA VAL A 144 4.22 -17.47 -5.65
C VAL A 144 4.67 -17.51 -4.19
N GLU A 145 5.70 -18.29 -3.91
CA GLU A 145 6.28 -18.45 -2.58
C GLU A 145 6.85 -17.13 -2.05
N GLU A 146 7.54 -16.36 -2.91
CA GLU A 146 8.03 -15.04 -2.55
C GLU A 146 6.89 -14.03 -2.39
N ASP A 147 5.88 -14.03 -3.25
CA ASP A 147 4.70 -13.17 -3.10
C ASP A 147 3.96 -13.45 -1.78
N MET A 148 3.83 -14.73 -1.42
CA MET A 148 3.23 -15.14 -0.16
C MET A 148 4.01 -14.65 1.05
N LEU A 149 5.35 -14.62 0.96
CA LEU A 149 6.20 -14.09 2.01
C LEU A 149 5.88 -12.61 2.30
N TYR A 150 5.67 -11.79 1.26
CA TYR A 150 5.26 -10.39 1.43
C TYR A 150 3.91 -10.27 2.13
N VAL A 151 2.91 -11.09 1.77
CA VAL A 151 1.60 -11.04 2.43
C VAL A 151 1.70 -11.47 3.90
N LEU A 152 2.47 -12.52 4.20
CA LEU A 152 2.69 -12.97 5.58
C LEU A 152 3.40 -11.92 6.44
N PHE A 153 4.27 -11.11 5.84
CA PHE A 153 4.88 -9.97 6.52
C PHE A 153 3.91 -8.80 6.69
N PHE A 154 3.05 -8.50 5.72
CA PHE A 154 1.99 -7.50 5.88
C PHE A 154 1.04 -7.86 7.04
N ASP A 155 0.69 -9.14 7.19
CA ASP A 155 -0.11 -9.62 8.32
C ASP A 155 0.56 -9.37 9.68
N LEU A 156 1.87 -9.08 9.76
CA LEU A 156 2.50 -8.72 11.02
C LEU A 156 2.06 -7.33 11.53
N PHE A 157 1.70 -6.43 10.62
CA PHE A 157 1.42 -5.02 10.90
C PHE A 157 -0.07 -4.77 11.17
N VAL A 158 -0.70 -5.60 12.01
CA VAL A 158 -2.10 -5.39 12.41
C VAL A 158 -2.21 -4.09 13.23
N PRO A 159 -3.26 -3.28 13.00
CA PRO A 159 -3.48 -2.04 13.76
C PRO A 159 -3.54 -2.28 15.27
N SER A 160 -2.97 -1.37 16.05
CA SER A 160 -3.10 -1.41 17.52
C SER A 160 -4.52 -0.99 17.96
N ASN A 161 -4.79 -1.07 19.26
CA ASN A 161 -6.11 -0.76 19.83
C ASN A 161 -6.60 0.67 19.49
N ILE A 162 -5.70 1.66 19.37
CA ILE A 162 -6.08 3.05 19.10
C ILE A 162 -6.57 3.21 17.65
N PRO A 163 -5.77 2.91 16.61
CA PRO A 163 -6.24 2.84 15.22
C PRO A 163 -7.48 1.97 15.04
N ARG A 164 -7.54 0.79 15.68
CA ARG A 164 -8.70 -0.10 15.61
C ARG A 164 -9.95 0.60 16.12
N LYS A 165 -9.89 1.23 17.29
CA LYS A 165 -11.00 1.99 17.85
C LYS A 165 -11.45 3.14 16.93
N ILE A 166 -10.51 3.86 16.30
CA ILE A 166 -10.86 4.93 15.35
C ILE A 166 -11.65 4.37 14.16
N MET A 167 -11.20 3.25 13.59
CA MET A 167 -11.91 2.60 12.48
C MET A 167 -13.28 2.07 12.91
N ASP A 168 -13.39 1.46 14.10
CA ASP A 168 -14.66 0.94 14.62
C ASP A 168 -15.65 2.07 14.94
N ASP A 169 -15.19 3.17 15.55
CA ASP A 169 -16.00 4.37 15.78
C ASP A 169 -16.50 4.97 14.46
N TRP A 170 -15.68 4.93 13.40
CA TRP A 170 -16.08 5.39 12.06
C TRP A 170 -17.14 4.46 11.44
N LYS A 171 -16.96 3.13 11.50
CA LYS A 171 -17.95 2.15 11.03
C LYS A 171 -19.28 2.31 11.75
N PHE A 172 -19.24 2.52 13.07
CA PHE A 172 -20.44 2.76 13.87
C PHE A 172 -21.17 4.03 13.43
N LYS A 173 -20.45 5.16 13.29
CA LYS A 173 -21.03 6.46 12.88
C LYS A 173 -21.60 6.45 11.46
N THR A 174 -21.02 5.63 10.57
CA THR A 174 -21.46 5.51 9.18
C THR A 174 -22.49 4.39 8.98
N GLU A 175 -22.88 3.72 10.06
CA GLU A 175 -23.88 2.65 10.09
C GLU A 175 -23.54 1.50 9.12
N VAL A 176 -22.25 1.31 8.82
CA VAL A 176 -21.76 0.26 7.91
C VAL A 176 -22.19 -1.12 8.38
N ASP A 177 -22.05 -1.41 9.67
CA ASP A 177 -22.34 -2.74 10.21
C ASP A 177 -23.86 -3.01 10.35
N SER A 178 -24.71 -1.98 10.26
CA SER A 178 -26.16 -2.08 10.52
C SER A 178 -27.04 -1.89 9.29
N THR A 179 -26.58 -1.23 8.22
CA THR A 179 -27.46 -0.78 7.13
C THR A 179 -27.11 -1.28 5.73
N GLY A 180 -25.85 -1.64 5.44
CA GLY A 180 -25.48 -2.12 4.12
C GLY A 180 -23.98 -2.36 3.94
N PRO A 181 -23.56 -3.06 2.87
CA PRO A 181 -22.16 -3.45 2.70
C PRO A 181 -21.25 -2.23 2.48
N LEU A 182 -20.03 -2.33 3.00
CA LEU A 182 -18.96 -1.38 2.75
C LEU A 182 -18.28 -1.69 1.41
N ILE A 183 -18.30 -0.71 0.52
CA ILE A 183 -17.56 -0.73 -0.74
C ILE A 183 -16.42 0.27 -0.60
N ALA A 184 -15.18 -0.20 -0.67
CA ALA A 184 -14.02 0.68 -0.73
C ALA A 184 -13.63 0.89 -2.19
N ILE A 185 -13.56 2.15 -2.62
CA ILE A 185 -13.17 2.54 -3.96
C ILE A 185 -11.90 3.37 -3.85
N HIS A 186 -10.82 2.92 -4.49
CA HIS A 186 -9.56 3.65 -4.55
C HIS A 186 -9.40 4.34 -5.91
N ASN A 187 -9.31 5.67 -5.87
CA ASN A 187 -9.10 6.53 -7.03
C ASN A 187 -8.08 7.64 -6.74
N GLN A 188 -7.24 7.96 -7.71
CA GLN A 188 -6.20 8.99 -7.54
C GLN A 188 -6.56 10.27 -8.28
N ILE A 189 -7.21 11.20 -7.62
CA ILE A 189 -7.58 12.48 -8.22
C ILE A 189 -6.35 13.40 -8.36
N HIS A 190 -6.09 13.86 -9.59
CA HIS A 190 -5.08 14.89 -9.85
C HIS A 190 -5.44 16.19 -9.14
N THR A 191 -4.49 16.76 -8.41
CA THR A 191 -4.60 18.14 -7.90
C THR A 191 -3.86 19.11 -8.83
N ALA A 192 -4.31 20.36 -8.93
CA ALA A 192 -3.72 21.37 -9.82
C ALA A 192 -2.22 21.68 -9.55
N LYS A 193 -1.67 21.20 -8.42
CA LYS A 193 -0.25 21.32 -8.05
C LYS A 193 0.58 20.09 -8.43
N GLN A 194 -0.03 19.01 -8.89
CA GLN A 194 0.64 17.80 -9.33
C GLN A 194 0.74 17.83 -10.85
N HIS A 195 1.93 17.58 -11.39
CA HIS A 195 2.08 17.42 -12.84
C HIS A 195 1.18 16.26 -13.29
N PRO A 196 0.41 16.43 -14.39
CA PRO A 196 -0.43 15.36 -14.94
C PRO A 196 0.39 14.10 -15.27
N ASP A 197 1.70 14.24 -15.45
CA ASP A 197 2.63 13.16 -15.81
C ASP A 197 3.25 12.40 -14.61
N VAL A 198 2.89 12.74 -13.35
CA VAL A 198 3.58 12.25 -12.14
C VAL A 198 2.85 11.09 -11.42
N TYR A 199 1.61 10.75 -11.79
CA TYR A 199 0.82 9.69 -11.14
C TYR A 199 0.01 8.88 -12.17
N PRO A 200 -0.23 7.59 -11.91
CA PRO A 200 0.06 6.48 -12.80
C PRO A 200 -0.86 6.47 -14.02
N GLY A 201 -0.26 6.18 -15.16
CA GLY A 201 -0.76 6.57 -16.47
C GLY A 201 -2.05 5.86 -16.86
N CYS A 202 -2.41 4.77 -16.19
CA CYS A 202 -3.56 3.94 -16.53
C CYS A 202 -4.84 4.23 -15.73
N GLN A 203 -5.01 5.45 -15.24
CA GLN A 203 -6.24 5.82 -14.55
C GLN A 203 -7.43 5.90 -15.51
N ARG A 204 -8.57 5.29 -15.11
CA ARG A 204 -9.80 5.31 -15.91
C ARG A 204 -10.56 6.64 -15.83
N THR A 205 -10.48 7.33 -14.69
CA THR A 205 -11.27 8.54 -14.43
C THR A 205 -10.39 9.77 -14.33
N THR A 206 -10.69 10.81 -15.09
CA THR A 206 -10.26 12.18 -14.78
C THR A 206 -11.21 12.82 -13.76
N ASN A 207 -10.86 13.99 -13.20
CA ASN A 207 -11.74 14.70 -12.25
C ASN A 207 -13.12 15.04 -12.84
N THR A 208 -13.23 15.23 -14.16
CA THR A 208 -14.47 15.65 -14.83
C THR A 208 -15.45 14.50 -15.05
N ASP A 209 -14.94 13.27 -15.20
CA ASP A 209 -15.73 12.10 -15.63
C ASP A 209 -15.93 11.09 -14.49
N PHE A 210 -15.46 11.44 -13.28
CA PHE A 210 -15.61 10.65 -12.08
C PHE A 210 -17.08 10.20 -11.89
N PHE A 211 -18.04 11.13 -11.88
CA PHE A 211 -19.45 10.82 -11.65
C PHE A 211 -20.07 9.92 -12.71
N SER A 212 -19.81 10.18 -13.98
CA SER A 212 -20.41 9.43 -15.08
C SER A 212 -19.91 7.99 -15.10
N VAL A 213 -18.61 7.77 -14.81
CA VAL A 213 -18.05 6.41 -14.69
C VAL A 213 -18.64 5.69 -13.48
N TYR A 214 -18.69 6.32 -12.30
CA TYR A 214 -19.16 5.64 -11.10
C TYR A 214 -20.67 5.35 -11.08
N LEU A 215 -21.50 6.27 -11.55
CA LEU A 215 -22.97 6.09 -11.56
C LEU A 215 -23.46 5.21 -12.71
N ASN A 216 -22.94 5.41 -13.92
CA ASN A 216 -23.51 4.75 -15.10
C ASN A 216 -22.94 3.33 -15.30
N GLU A 217 -21.66 3.10 -14.99
CA GLU A 217 -21.03 1.81 -15.27
C GLU A 217 -21.22 0.79 -14.13
N PHE A 218 -21.15 1.22 -12.87
CA PHE A 218 -21.28 0.30 -11.73
C PHE A 218 -22.74 -0.05 -11.40
N GLN A 219 -23.73 0.67 -11.93
CA GLN A 219 -25.17 0.35 -11.79
C GLN A 219 -25.62 0.12 -10.33
N PHE A 220 -25.33 1.06 -9.43
CA PHE A 220 -25.83 1.03 -8.05
C PHE A 220 -27.37 1.22 -8.02
N LYS A 221 -28.13 0.15 -8.31
CA LYS A 221 -29.60 0.15 -8.31
C LYS A 221 -30.16 -0.19 -6.92
N ASP A 222 -31.01 0.69 -6.41
CA ASP A 222 -32.03 0.47 -5.36
C ASP A 222 -31.61 -0.23 -4.06
N LYS A 223 -30.32 -0.20 -3.69
CA LYS A 223 -29.82 -0.72 -2.43
C LYS A 223 -29.07 0.34 -1.65
N ASP A 224 -29.07 0.17 -0.33
CA ASP A 224 -28.42 1.05 0.62
C ASP A 224 -26.93 0.70 0.72
N TYR A 225 -26.06 1.54 0.16
CA TYR A 225 -24.62 1.28 0.09
C TYR A 225 -23.81 2.32 0.86
N ARG A 226 -22.70 1.88 1.46
CA ARG A 226 -21.70 2.75 2.10
C ARG A 226 -20.43 2.68 1.28
N ILE A 227 -20.04 3.79 0.67
CA ILE A 227 -18.87 3.87 -0.19
C ILE A 227 -17.77 4.66 0.50
N LEU A 228 -16.65 4.02 0.81
CA LEU A 228 -15.43 4.69 1.24
C LEU A 228 -14.57 5.03 0.02
N MET A 229 -14.41 6.32 -0.26
CA MET A 229 -13.53 6.81 -1.34
C MET A 229 -12.13 7.08 -0.81
N THR A 230 -11.14 6.37 -1.34
CA THR A 230 -9.73 6.42 -0.89
C THR A 230 -8.80 6.88 -2.03
N GLY A 231 -7.64 7.44 -1.67
CA GLY A 231 -6.61 7.88 -2.62
C GLY A 231 -6.32 9.38 -2.58
N ALA A 232 -5.33 9.81 -3.39
CA ALA A 232 -4.59 11.04 -3.16
C ALA A 232 -5.41 12.35 -3.14
N GLY A 233 -6.47 12.47 -3.94
CA GLY A 233 -7.28 13.70 -3.96
C GLY A 233 -8.39 13.74 -2.91
N PHE A 234 -8.74 12.62 -2.27
CA PHE A 234 -9.75 12.56 -1.21
C PHE A 234 -9.19 12.93 0.17
N GLU A 235 -7.98 13.47 0.23
CA GLU A 235 -7.39 14.11 1.41
C GLU A 235 -7.16 15.62 1.21
N LEU A 236 -7.30 16.10 -0.04
CA LEU A 236 -6.93 17.46 -0.44
C LEU A 236 -8.10 18.28 -1.00
N GLN A 237 -9.17 17.63 -1.45
CA GLN A 237 -10.34 18.29 -2.02
C GLN A 237 -11.55 18.18 -1.08
N SER A 238 -12.41 19.20 -1.07
CA SER A 238 -13.68 19.15 -0.30
C SER A 238 -14.70 18.23 -0.97
N ALA A 239 -15.64 17.70 -0.19
CA ALA A 239 -16.76 16.91 -0.71
C ALA A 239 -17.56 17.65 -1.80
N ASP A 240 -17.68 18.98 -1.68
CA ASP A 240 -18.35 19.84 -2.66
C ASP A 240 -17.55 20.00 -3.96
N GLY A 241 -16.22 20.13 -3.86
CA GLY A 241 -15.34 20.17 -5.04
C GLY A 241 -15.37 18.87 -5.83
N LEU A 242 -15.65 17.77 -5.14
CA LEU A 242 -15.85 16.44 -5.71
C LEU A 242 -17.31 16.11 -5.94
N LYS A 243 -18.27 17.05 -5.77
CA LYS A 243 -19.71 16.88 -5.99
C LYS A 243 -20.34 15.64 -5.33
N LEU A 244 -19.75 15.10 -4.26
CA LEU A 244 -20.14 13.79 -3.69
C LEU A 244 -21.60 13.77 -3.17
N SER A 245 -22.14 14.95 -2.84
CA SER A 245 -23.55 15.14 -2.50
C SER A 245 -24.50 14.78 -3.65
N GLU A 246 -24.10 14.95 -4.91
CA GLU A 246 -24.90 14.56 -6.10
C GLU A 246 -25.10 13.03 -6.17
N LEU A 247 -24.11 12.22 -5.74
CA LEU A 247 -24.23 10.75 -5.63
C LEU A 247 -25.28 10.34 -4.59
N SER A 248 -25.31 11.07 -3.47
CA SER A 248 -26.13 10.72 -2.31
C SER A 248 -27.58 11.20 -2.42
N THR A 249 -27.84 12.19 -3.27
CA THR A 249 -29.20 12.77 -3.44
C THR A 249 -30.06 11.95 -4.40
N ASN A 250 -29.45 11.34 -5.42
CA ASN A 250 -30.16 10.62 -6.48
C ASN A 250 -30.27 9.10 -6.24
N HIS A 251 -29.49 8.55 -5.32
CA HIS A 251 -29.44 7.12 -5.01
C HIS A 251 -29.34 6.89 -3.49
N LYS A 252 -29.70 5.70 -2.99
CA LYS A 252 -29.44 5.28 -1.59
C LYS A 252 -27.96 4.93 -1.37
N ILE A 253 -27.08 5.85 -1.75
CA ILE A 253 -25.63 5.67 -1.70
C ILE A 253 -25.07 6.74 -0.77
N HIS A 254 -24.32 6.33 0.23
CA HIS A 254 -23.68 7.25 1.14
C HIS A 254 -22.18 7.20 0.89
N VAL A 255 -21.61 8.33 0.52
CA VAL A 255 -20.21 8.42 0.10
C VAL A 255 -19.40 9.11 1.18
N TYR A 256 -18.33 8.46 1.61
CA TYR A 256 -17.43 8.93 2.65
C TYR A 256 -16.02 9.07 2.06
N PRO A 257 -15.53 10.29 1.83
CA PRO A 257 -14.13 10.51 1.44
C PRO A 257 -13.15 10.13 2.56
N GLN A 258 -11.91 9.83 2.17
CA GLN A 258 -10.86 9.37 3.08
C GLN A 258 -10.63 10.30 4.29
N PHE A 259 -10.71 11.61 4.08
CA PHE A 259 -10.58 12.61 5.15
C PHE A 259 -11.65 12.52 6.24
N ASP A 260 -12.79 11.86 6.00
CA ASP A 260 -13.87 11.72 6.99
C ASP A 260 -13.57 10.65 8.04
N ILE A 261 -12.58 9.79 7.83
CA ILE A 261 -12.20 8.76 8.81
C ILE A 261 -11.68 9.44 10.09
N MET A 262 -10.78 10.41 9.93
CA MET A 262 -10.28 11.25 11.01
C MET A 262 -10.17 12.70 10.55
N ARG A 263 -10.98 13.58 11.16
CA ARG A 263 -10.98 15.02 10.86
C ARG A 263 -9.61 15.65 11.09
N THR A 264 -9.30 16.64 10.26
CA THR A 264 -8.02 17.34 10.09
C THR A 264 -7.35 17.75 11.41
N THR A 265 -6.45 16.89 11.90
CA THR A 265 -5.42 17.20 12.88
C THR A 265 -4.05 17.28 12.18
N ALA A 266 -3.00 17.75 12.85
CA ALA A 266 -1.65 17.65 12.31
C ALA A 266 -1.34 16.17 11.99
N ASN A 267 -0.75 15.88 10.83
CA ASN A 267 -0.44 14.52 10.35
C ASN A 267 -1.66 13.61 10.02
N HIS A 268 -2.87 14.18 9.83
CA HIS A 268 -4.08 13.38 9.53
C HIS A 268 -3.96 12.54 8.26
N GLN A 269 -3.23 13.00 7.23
CA GLN A 269 -3.16 12.34 5.92
C GLN A 269 -2.49 10.96 5.99
N PHE A 270 -1.43 10.84 6.78
CA PHE A 270 -0.76 9.57 7.03
C PHE A 270 -1.67 8.60 7.77
N HIS A 271 -2.30 9.06 8.86
CA HIS A 271 -3.20 8.25 9.67
C HIS A 271 -4.45 7.83 8.88
N ASN A 272 -5.07 8.74 8.13
CA ASN A 272 -6.20 8.42 7.26
C ASN A 272 -5.80 7.40 6.19
N SER A 273 -4.60 7.50 5.62
CA SER A 273 -4.11 6.50 4.67
C SER A 273 -3.94 5.13 5.31
N LEU A 274 -3.47 5.07 6.57
CA LEU A 274 -3.40 3.83 7.36
C LEU A 274 -4.79 3.24 7.57
N TYR A 275 -5.74 4.05 8.05
CA TYR A 275 -7.09 3.58 8.33
C TYR A 275 -7.82 3.15 7.05
N ALA A 276 -7.69 3.94 5.98
CA ALA A 276 -8.26 3.65 4.68
C ALA A 276 -7.73 2.35 4.07
N PHE A 277 -6.43 2.06 4.24
CA PHE A 277 -5.85 0.79 3.81
C PHE A 277 -6.54 -0.40 4.50
N TRP A 278 -6.61 -0.37 5.83
CA TRP A 278 -7.21 -1.46 6.60
C TRP A 278 -8.71 -1.59 6.39
N LEU A 279 -9.45 -0.47 6.32
CA LEU A 279 -10.86 -0.47 5.93
C LEU A 279 -11.06 -1.04 4.52
N SER A 280 -10.14 -0.81 3.59
CA SER A 280 -10.21 -1.39 2.23
C SER A 280 -9.92 -2.88 2.20
N VAL A 281 -9.00 -3.37 3.05
CA VAL A 281 -8.80 -4.81 3.26
C VAL A 281 -10.05 -5.45 3.88
N GLU A 282 -10.71 -4.75 4.80
CA GLU A 282 -11.87 -5.25 5.53
C GLU A 282 -13.21 -5.10 4.81
N ALA A 283 -13.33 -4.18 3.86
CA ALA A 283 -14.54 -3.92 3.10
C ALA A 283 -15.15 -5.18 2.47
N ASP A 284 -16.47 -5.20 2.30
CA ASP A 284 -17.15 -6.29 1.60
C ASP A 284 -16.68 -6.36 0.16
N TYR A 285 -16.53 -5.20 -0.49
CA TYR A 285 -16.06 -5.07 -1.86
C TYR A 285 -14.96 -4.02 -1.98
N PHE A 286 -13.97 -4.28 -2.83
CA PHE A 286 -12.91 -3.32 -3.15
C PHE A 286 -12.83 -3.10 -4.66
N ILE A 287 -12.77 -1.84 -5.07
CA ILE A 287 -12.68 -1.41 -6.46
C ILE A 287 -11.50 -0.46 -6.60
N ALA A 288 -10.60 -0.75 -7.54
CA ALA A 288 -9.52 0.16 -7.89
C ALA A 288 -9.71 0.73 -9.29
N THR A 289 -9.47 2.03 -9.49
CA THR A 289 -9.67 2.68 -10.80
C THR A 289 -8.40 3.24 -11.45
N THR A 290 -7.26 2.93 -10.85
CA THR A 290 -5.94 3.14 -11.43
C THR A 290 -5.18 1.82 -11.39
N CYS A 291 -4.13 1.71 -12.19
CA CYS A 291 -3.15 0.64 -12.07
C CYS A 291 -1.82 1.22 -11.55
N GLU A 292 -0.84 0.38 -11.27
CA GLU A 292 0.51 0.80 -10.80
C GLU A 292 0.62 1.43 -9.40
N SER A 293 -0.49 1.70 -8.70
CA SER A 293 -0.42 2.04 -7.28
C SER A 293 -0.03 0.82 -6.41
N GLN A 294 1.06 0.96 -5.65
CA GLN A 294 1.51 -0.06 -4.70
C GLN A 294 0.47 -0.32 -3.61
N PHE A 295 -0.29 0.70 -3.20
CA PHE A 295 -1.41 0.57 -2.27
C PHE A 295 -2.43 -0.48 -2.74
N LEU A 296 -2.78 -0.46 -4.04
CA LEU A 296 -3.73 -1.38 -4.65
C LEU A 296 -3.21 -2.81 -4.71
N SER A 297 -1.94 -2.96 -5.09
CA SER A 297 -1.28 -4.26 -5.21
C SER A 297 -1.44 -5.11 -3.95
N TYR A 298 -1.25 -4.49 -2.78
CA TYR A 298 -1.36 -5.19 -1.50
C TYR A 298 -2.77 -5.53 -1.13
N ILE A 299 -3.69 -4.58 -1.25
CA ILE A 299 -5.09 -4.81 -0.93
C ILE A 299 -5.60 -6.00 -1.75
N PHE A 300 -5.30 -6.04 -3.04
CA PHE A 300 -5.71 -7.16 -3.86
C PHE A 300 -5.06 -8.50 -3.47
N ALA A 301 -3.76 -8.52 -3.16
CA ALA A 301 -3.08 -9.74 -2.74
C ALA A 301 -3.65 -10.30 -1.42
N ILE A 302 -3.81 -9.43 -0.42
CA ILE A 302 -4.37 -9.79 0.89
C ILE A 302 -5.82 -10.25 0.72
N ARG A 303 -6.66 -9.48 0.01
CA ARG A 303 -8.07 -9.82 -0.20
C ARG A 303 -8.24 -11.14 -0.96
N LYS A 304 -7.39 -11.43 -1.95
CA LYS A 304 -7.38 -12.73 -2.64
C LYS A 304 -7.18 -13.88 -1.65
N LEU A 305 -6.26 -13.75 -0.70
CA LEU A 305 -6.00 -14.77 0.32
C LEU A 305 -7.13 -14.88 1.34
N LEU A 306 -7.78 -13.76 1.65
CA LEU A 306 -8.97 -13.73 2.50
C LEU A 306 -10.25 -14.20 1.76
N GLY A 307 -10.17 -14.53 0.47
CA GLY A 307 -11.34 -14.87 -0.35
C GLY A 307 -12.32 -13.71 -0.54
N LYS A 308 -11.86 -12.46 -0.38
CA LYS A 308 -12.69 -11.26 -0.50
C LYS A 308 -12.76 -10.73 -1.93
N PRO A 309 -13.96 -10.34 -2.42
CA PRO A 309 -14.14 -9.92 -3.80
C PRO A 309 -13.46 -8.58 -4.05
N SER A 310 -12.75 -8.48 -5.18
CA SER A 310 -12.03 -7.28 -5.56
C SER A 310 -12.09 -7.09 -7.08
N CYS A 311 -12.11 -5.83 -7.52
CA CYS A 311 -12.18 -5.45 -8.92
C CYS A 311 -11.15 -4.37 -9.24
N SER A 312 -10.61 -4.38 -10.46
CA SER A 312 -9.84 -3.28 -11.03
C SER A 312 -10.50 -2.80 -12.33
N VAL A 313 -10.70 -1.50 -12.42
CA VAL A 313 -11.32 -0.79 -13.53
C VAL A 313 -10.35 0.31 -13.98
N ALA A 314 -9.24 -0.09 -14.58
CA ALA A 314 -8.15 0.79 -15.02
C ALA A 314 -7.98 0.76 -16.55
N ASP A 315 -7.45 1.83 -17.14
CA ASP A 315 -7.12 1.93 -18.57
C ASP A 315 -5.64 1.60 -18.80
N ILE A 316 -5.35 0.31 -18.87
CA ILE A 316 -3.99 -0.25 -18.98
C ILE A 316 -3.23 0.24 -20.21
N SER A 317 -3.91 0.66 -21.28
CA SER A 317 -3.26 1.15 -22.50
C SER A 317 -2.36 2.36 -22.25
N LYS A 318 -2.63 3.09 -21.16
CA LYS A 318 -1.90 4.29 -20.75
C LYS A 318 -0.85 4.03 -19.66
N THR A 319 -0.55 2.77 -19.37
CA THR A 319 0.51 2.36 -18.43
C THR A 319 1.86 3.08 -18.67
N TYR A 320 2.57 3.41 -17.60
CA TYR A 320 3.98 3.86 -17.70
C TYR A 320 4.97 2.72 -17.86
N TYR A 321 4.54 1.48 -17.58
CA TYR A 321 5.40 0.29 -17.58
C TYR A 321 4.91 -0.77 -18.56
N PRO A 322 4.77 -0.48 -19.87
CA PRO A 322 4.16 -1.40 -20.85
C PRO A 322 4.80 -2.79 -20.85
N ASP A 323 6.11 -2.89 -20.68
CA ASP A 323 6.86 -4.16 -20.64
C ASP A 323 6.43 -5.09 -19.50
N SER A 324 5.76 -4.54 -18.47
CA SER A 324 5.25 -5.35 -17.36
C SER A 324 3.89 -6.00 -17.66
N TYR A 325 3.32 -5.76 -18.84
CA TYR A 325 2.00 -6.20 -19.27
C TYR A 325 2.14 -7.05 -20.54
N PRO A 326 1.39 -8.15 -20.67
CA PRO A 326 1.37 -8.88 -21.94
C PRO A 326 0.80 -7.99 -23.05
N GLU A 327 1.43 -8.03 -24.22
CA GLU A 327 1.13 -7.18 -25.39
C GLU A 327 -0.37 -7.16 -25.77
N LYS A 328 -1.05 -8.30 -25.63
CA LYS A 328 -2.50 -8.43 -25.87
C LYS A 328 -3.39 -7.51 -25.00
N TYR A 329 -2.87 -6.97 -23.91
CA TYR A 329 -3.58 -6.03 -23.04
C TYR A 329 -3.27 -4.56 -23.37
N LEU A 330 -2.10 -4.29 -23.95
CA LEU A 330 -1.65 -2.95 -24.32
C LEU A 330 -2.31 -2.46 -25.62
N HIS A 331 -2.61 -3.38 -26.53
CA HIS A 331 -3.14 -3.07 -27.86
C HIS A 331 -4.58 -3.53 -28.09
N ASN A 332 -5.32 -3.84 -27.02
CA ASN A 332 -6.65 -4.40 -27.17
C ASN A 332 -7.71 -3.33 -27.44
N ALA A 333 -8.19 -3.28 -28.68
CA ALA A 333 -9.32 -2.43 -29.09
C ALA A 333 -10.69 -2.92 -28.55
N ASN A 334 -10.78 -4.17 -28.07
CA ASN A 334 -12.05 -4.85 -27.80
C ASN A 334 -12.44 -4.95 -26.32
N GLY A 335 -11.77 -4.27 -25.40
CA GLY A 335 -12.23 -4.06 -24.01
C GLY A 335 -12.30 -5.28 -23.07
N ASP A 336 -12.17 -6.51 -23.57
CA ASP A 336 -12.43 -7.73 -22.80
C ASP A 336 -11.19 -8.59 -22.54
N VAL A 337 -10.38 -8.21 -21.55
CA VAL A 337 -9.37 -9.14 -21.04
C VAL A 337 -9.19 -9.05 -19.53
N ALA A 338 -9.31 -10.22 -18.87
CA ALA A 338 -8.96 -10.43 -17.47
C ALA A 338 -7.49 -10.04 -17.23
N TYR A 339 -7.28 -8.95 -16.51
CA TYR A 339 -5.96 -8.34 -16.36
C TYR A 339 -5.18 -8.87 -15.15
N ARG A 340 -3.85 -8.67 -15.12
CA ARG A 340 -2.92 -8.95 -14.02
C ARG A 340 -2.02 -7.74 -13.81
N PHE A 341 -2.19 -7.05 -12.68
CA PHE A 341 -1.41 -5.88 -12.25
C PHE A 341 0.11 -6.02 -12.47
N PRO A 342 0.86 -4.95 -12.82
CA PRO A 342 2.31 -4.98 -12.91
C PRO A 342 2.89 -4.16 -11.76
N HIS A 343 2.86 -4.84 -10.63
CA HIS A 343 3.75 -4.77 -9.50
C HIS A 343 3.27 -5.98 -8.67
N PRO A 344 4.16 -6.80 -8.10
CA PRO A 344 4.49 -8.16 -8.51
C PRO A 344 3.44 -9.24 -8.50
N TYR A 345 2.19 -8.96 -8.17
CA TYR A 345 1.33 -9.96 -7.57
C TYR A 345 0.52 -10.72 -8.62
N ARG A 346 0.69 -12.05 -8.62
CA ARG A 346 -0.09 -13.00 -9.42
C ARG A 346 -1.56 -13.05 -8.94
N GLY A 347 -2.33 -12.02 -9.27
CA GLY A 347 -3.79 -11.94 -9.06
C GLY A 347 -4.58 -12.46 -10.25
N THR A 348 -5.85 -12.82 -10.04
CA THR A 348 -6.84 -13.04 -11.10
C THR A 348 -7.83 -11.89 -11.01
N TYR A 349 -8.00 -11.10 -12.07
CA TYR A 349 -8.94 -9.97 -12.07
C TYR A 349 -9.95 -10.08 -13.20
N TYR A 350 -11.12 -9.52 -12.95
CA TYR A 350 -12.27 -9.54 -13.84
C TYR A 350 -12.39 -8.19 -14.60
N THR A 351 -12.87 -8.23 -15.85
CA THR A 351 -13.11 -7.04 -16.69
C THR A 351 -14.23 -6.16 -16.13
N VAL A 352 -14.36 -4.93 -16.64
CA VAL A 352 -15.45 -3.98 -16.36
C VAL A 352 -16.83 -4.67 -16.43
N GLU A 353 -17.03 -5.53 -17.43
CA GLU A 353 -18.29 -6.26 -17.61
C GLU A 353 -18.61 -7.27 -16.49
N LYS A 354 -17.59 -7.74 -15.79
CA LYS A 354 -17.71 -8.64 -14.62
C LYS A 354 -17.57 -7.91 -13.29
N CYS A 355 -17.23 -6.62 -13.32
CA CYS A 355 -17.32 -5.72 -12.18
C CYS A 355 -18.68 -5.02 -12.08
N LYS A 356 -19.69 -5.49 -12.84
CA LYS A 356 -21.07 -5.05 -12.74
C LYS A 356 -21.59 -5.30 -11.33
N PHE A 357 -22.14 -4.26 -10.72
CA PHE A 357 -22.71 -4.33 -9.39
C PHE A 357 -24.24 -4.50 -9.46
N PRO A 358 -24.88 -5.21 -8.50
CA PRO A 358 -24.26 -6.02 -7.46
C PRO A 358 -23.46 -7.17 -8.08
N LEU A 359 -22.27 -7.44 -7.52
CA LEU A 359 -21.54 -8.65 -7.87
C LEU A 359 -22.46 -9.84 -7.54
N ALA A 360 -22.77 -10.66 -8.53
CA ALA A 360 -23.48 -11.92 -8.30
C ALA A 360 -22.60 -12.76 -7.38
N LEU A 361 -23.04 -12.94 -6.13
CA LEU A 361 -22.37 -13.73 -5.10
C LEU A 361 -22.36 -15.21 -5.47
#